data_AF-M2AE53-F1
#
_entry.id   AF-M2AE53-F1
#
_cell.length_a   1.000
_cell.length_b   1.000
_cell.length_c   1.000
_cell.angle_alpha   90.00
_cell.angle_beta   90.00
_cell.angle_gamma   90.00
#
_symmetry.space_group_name_H-M   'P 1'
#
loop_
_entity.id
_entity.type
_entity.pdbx_description
1 polymer ?
#
loop_
_entity_poly.entity_id
_entity_poly.type
_entity_poly.pdbx_seq_one_letter_code
_entity_poly.pdbx_strand_id
1 'polypeptide(L)'
;MASSGTGPFYCPADEKVYLDTSFFGQLARQLGAPGDFAQAYVVAHEVGHHVQNLLGYTDQLDQIRQRVPEVEYNKYSVRLELQADFFAGVMLHHAEKKYRIIEDGDIEEAMTAARAIGDDTLQKRSRGYVQPETFNHGTSEQRLRWFTKGLKTGDLNQGDTFQADQL
;
A
#
# COMPACT_ATOMS: atom_id res chain seq x y z
N MET A 1 -10.26 12.80 10.69
CA MET A 1 -9.21 13.57 11.38
C MET A 1 -7.97 12.70 11.45
N ALA A 2 -6.86 13.14 10.87
CA ALA A 2 -5.57 12.49 11.06
C ALA A 2 -5.01 12.91 12.42
N SER A 3 -4.83 11.96 13.31
CA SER A 3 -4.12 12.13 14.58
C SER A 3 -2.63 11.98 14.31
N SER A 4 -1.78 12.66 15.08
CA SER A 4 -0.31 12.61 15.01
C SER A 4 0.28 11.26 15.44
N GLY A 5 -0.17 10.18 14.80
CA GLY A 5 0.16 8.78 15.05
C GLY A 5 -0.35 7.81 13.97
N THR A 6 -1.03 8.32 12.94
CA THR A 6 -1.27 7.59 11.68
C THR A 6 -0.09 7.92 10.75
N GLY A 7 0.54 6.92 10.13
CA GLY A 7 1.61 7.13 9.16
C GLY A 7 1.18 7.97 7.94
N PRO A 8 1.98 8.01 6.87
CA PRO A 8 1.57 8.66 5.62
C PRO A 8 0.17 8.21 5.18
N PHE A 9 -0.61 9.14 4.62
CA PHE A 9 -1.97 8.84 4.14
C PHE A 9 -2.40 9.79 3.02
N TYR A 10 -3.27 9.31 2.14
CA TYR A 10 -4.04 10.12 1.21
C TYR A 10 -5.42 10.51 1.76
N CYS A 11 -5.84 11.75 1.53
CA CYS A 11 -7.17 12.24 1.89
C CYS A 11 -8.00 12.53 0.63
N PRO A 12 -9.09 11.78 0.37
CA PRO A 12 -9.93 12.00 -0.81
C PRO A 12 -10.72 13.31 -0.77
N ALA A 13 -11.00 13.86 0.42
CA ALA A 13 -11.81 15.07 0.57
C ALA A 13 -11.13 16.36 0.11
N ASP A 14 -9.79 16.40 0.15
CA ASP A 14 -9.00 17.55 -0.28
C ASP A 14 -7.88 17.19 -1.28
N GLU A 15 -7.88 15.94 -1.75
CA GLU A 15 -6.99 15.37 -2.76
C GLU A 15 -5.50 15.54 -2.46
N LYS A 16 -5.13 15.36 -1.19
CA LYS A 16 -3.74 15.52 -0.72
C LYS A 16 -3.15 14.27 -0.12
N VAL A 17 -1.84 14.10 -0.36
CA VAL A 17 -0.98 13.16 0.36
C VAL A 17 -0.33 13.89 1.53
N TYR A 18 -0.50 13.33 2.72
CA TYR A 18 0.08 13.82 3.96
C TYR A 18 1.23 12.90 4.36
N LEU A 19 2.44 13.45 4.48
CA LEU A 19 3.65 12.69 4.81
C LEU A 19 4.11 13.01 6.23
N ASP A 20 4.01 12.04 7.13
CA ASP A 20 4.68 12.11 8.43
C ASP A 20 6.15 11.66 8.27
N THR A 21 7.08 12.61 8.22
CA THR A 21 8.51 12.30 8.07
C THR A 21 9.08 11.52 9.27
N SER A 22 8.43 11.57 10.44
CA SER A 22 8.86 10.80 11.60
C SER A 22 8.63 9.29 11.39
N PHE A 23 7.64 8.92 10.57
CA PHE A 23 7.36 7.54 10.19
C PHE A 23 8.54 6.90 9.46
N PHE A 24 9.22 7.61 8.57
CA PHE A 24 10.39 7.07 7.86
C PHE A 24 11.53 6.73 8.82
N GLY A 25 11.70 7.51 9.89
CA GLY A 25 12.62 7.19 10.98
C GLY A 25 12.21 5.95 11.78
N GLN A 26 10.92 5.64 11.88
CA GLN A 26 10.41 4.41 12.50
C GLN A 26 10.58 3.21 11.54
N LEU A 27 10.27 3.39 10.26
CA LEU A 27 10.43 2.38 9.21
C LEU A 27 11.88 1.87 9.14
N ALA A 28 12.84 2.80 9.15
CA ALA A 28 14.26 2.47 9.15
C ALA A 28 14.69 1.76 10.45
N ARG A 29 14.39 2.33 11.62
CA ARG A 29 14.99 1.89 12.90
C ARG A 29 14.25 0.73 13.56
N GLN A 30 12.93 0.70 13.47
CA GLN A 30 12.09 -0.26 14.18
C GLN A 30 11.64 -1.40 13.26
N LEU A 31 11.30 -1.07 12.01
CA LEU A 31 10.79 -2.06 11.05
C LEU A 31 11.90 -2.72 10.23
N GLY A 32 13.09 -2.12 10.18
CA GLY A 32 14.25 -2.67 9.48
C GLY A 32 14.17 -2.48 7.96
N ALA A 33 13.44 -1.47 7.51
CA ALA A 33 13.34 -1.08 6.12
C ALA A 33 13.90 0.35 5.95
N PRO A 34 15.24 0.53 6.06
CA PRO A 34 15.89 1.80 5.73
C PRO A 34 15.87 2.01 4.21
N GLY A 35 16.40 3.16 3.78
CA GLY A 35 16.54 3.48 2.37
C GLY A 35 15.60 4.57 1.89
N ASP A 36 15.96 5.23 0.80
CA ASP A 36 15.12 6.22 0.14
C ASP A 36 14.07 5.57 -0.76
N PHE A 37 14.37 4.43 -1.37
CA PHE A 37 13.40 3.72 -2.20
C PHE A 37 12.29 3.07 -1.37
N ALA A 38 12.58 2.67 -0.13
CA ALA A 38 11.57 2.32 0.86
C ALA A 38 10.58 3.47 1.13
N GLN A 39 11.06 4.71 1.16
CA GLN A 39 10.22 5.91 1.33
C GLN A 39 9.45 6.22 0.04
N ALA A 40 10.11 6.10 -1.12
CA ALA A 40 9.48 6.27 -2.42
C ALA A 40 8.31 5.30 -2.63
N TYR A 41 8.44 4.05 -2.19
CA TYR A 41 7.35 3.08 -2.17
C TYR A 41 6.15 3.55 -1.35
N VAL A 42 6.36 4.04 -0.12
CA VAL A 42 5.27 4.56 0.73
C VAL A 42 4.59 5.76 0.08
N VAL A 43 5.36 6.70 -0.48
CA VAL A 43 4.79 7.84 -1.21
C VAL A 43 4.00 7.38 -2.43
N ALA A 44 4.53 6.44 -3.21
CA ALA A 44 3.87 5.90 -4.40
C ALA A 44 2.59 5.14 -4.05
N HIS A 45 2.53 4.50 -2.89
CA HIS A 45 1.31 3.87 -2.36
C HIS A 45 0.22 4.92 -2.08
N GLU A 46 0.55 6.03 -1.41
CA GLU A 46 -0.41 7.11 -1.18
C GLU A 46 -0.88 7.79 -2.47
N VAL A 47 0.02 7.91 -3.46
CA VAL A 47 -0.37 8.34 -4.82
C VAL A 47 -1.28 7.30 -5.50
N GLY A 48 -1.09 6.01 -5.22
CA GLY A 48 -1.99 4.94 -5.63
C GLY A 48 -3.42 5.16 -5.16
N HIS A 49 -3.62 5.57 -3.90
CA HIS A 49 -4.94 5.95 -3.41
C HIS A 49 -5.54 7.16 -4.11
N HIS A 50 -4.72 8.15 -4.49
CA HIS A 50 -5.20 9.26 -5.32
C HIS A 50 -5.69 8.76 -6.69
N VAL A 51 -4.94 7.87 -7.34
CA VAL A 51 -5.35 7.27 -8.61
C VAL A 51 -6.66 6.48 -8.44
N GLN A 52 -6.83 5.75 -7.34
CA GLN A 52 -8.08 5.04 -7.04
C GLN A 52 -9.28 5.97 -6.92
N ASN A 53 -9.09 7.11 -6.26
CA ASN A 53 -10.11 8.15 -6.13
C ASN A 53 -10.53 8.68 -7.51
N LEU A 54 -9.55 9.00 -8.37
CA LEU A 54 -9.83 9.46 -9.74
C LEU A 54 -10.53 8.41 -10.61
N LEU A 55 -10.29 7.12 -10.36
CA LEU A 55 -10.93 6.01 -11.07
C LEU A 55 -12.29 5.60 -10.46
N GLY A 56 -12.71 6.24 -9.35
CA GLY A 56 -13.99 5.99 -8.69
C GLY A 56 -14.03 4.75 -7.78
N TYR A 57 -12.89 4.11 -7.49
CA TYR A 57 -12.85 2.96 -6.58
C TYR A 57 -13.17 3.35 -5.13
N THR A 58 -12.77 4.55 -4.71
CA THR A 58 -13.09 5.08 -3.37
C THR A 58 -14.61 5.20 -3.16
N ASP A 59 -15.33 5.79 -4.13
CA ASP A 59 -16.79 5.92 -4.06
C ASP A 59 -17.49 4.56 -4.06
N GLN A 60 -17.00 3.59 -4.84
CA GLN A 60 -17.52 2.23 -4.85
C GLN A 60 -17.37 1.56 -3.48
N LEU A 61 -16.22 1.72 -2.83
CA LEU A 61 -15.97 1.16 -1.51
C LEU A 61 -16.87 1.80 -0.44
N ASP A 62 -17.09 3.12 -0.51
CA ASP A 62 -18.01 3.83 0.40
C ASP A 62 -19.46 3.36 0.25
N GLN A 63 -19.91 3.05 -0.97
CA GLN A 63 -21.23 2.46 -1.21
C GLN A 63 -21.36 1.05 -0.63
N ILE A 64 -20.31 0.23 -0.75
CA ILE A 64 -20.27 -1.13 -0.17
C ILE A 64 -20.35 -1.04 1.36
N ARG A 65 -19.59 -0.12 1.97
CA ARG A 65 -19.56 0.09 3.42
C ARG A 65 -20.93 0.28 4.05
N GLN A 66 -21.86 0.92 3.35
CA GLN A 66 -23.21 1.19 3.84
C GLN A 66 -24.13 -0.04 3.77
N ARG A 67 -23.72 -1.10 3.07
CA ARG A 67 -24.59 -2.24 2.71
C ARG A 67 -24.18 -3.57 3.34
N VAL A 68 -22.92 -3.72 3.72
CA VAL A 68 -22.37 -5.00 4.19
C VAL A 68 -21.89 -4.90 5.65
N PRO A 69 -21.87 -6.03 6.39
CA PRO A 69 -21.26 -6.07 7.73
C PRO A 69 -19.77 -5.69 7.71
N GLU A 70 -19.25 -5.21 8.84
CA GLU A 70 -17.86 -4.75 8.97
C GLU A 70 -16.82 -5.78 8.51
N VAL A 71 -17.01 -7.06 8.87
CA VAL A 71 -16.11 -8.16 8.47
C VAL A 71 -16.09 -8.36 6.95
N GLU A 72 -17.24 -8.18 6.29
CA GLU A 72 -17.32 -8.28 4.84
C GLU A 72 -16.71 -7.04 4.17
N TYR A 73 -17.00 -5.85 4.71
CA TYR A 73 -16.40 -4.59 4.26
C TYR A 73 -14.87 -4.64 4.34
N ASN A 74 -14.31 -5.20 5.41
CA ASN A 74 -12.87 -5.32 5.61
C ASN A 74 -12.16 -6.05 4.45
N LYS A 75 -12.80 -7.07 3.85
CA LYS A 75 -12.26 -7.77 2.68
C LYS A 75 -12.12 -6.86 1.47
N TYR A 76 -13.09 -5.97 1.25
CA TYR A 76 -13.02 -4.98 0.16
C TYR A 76 -11.99 -3.90 0.46
N SER A 77 -11.86 -3.49 1.73
CA SER A 77 -10.84 -2.54 2.18
C SER A 77 -9.43 -3.08 1.89
N VAL A 78 -9.12 -4.33 2.27
CA VAL A 78 -7.82 -4.95 1.98
C VAL A 78 -7.54 -5.03 0.48
N ARG A 79 -8.56 -5.33 -0.35
CA ARG A 79 -8.40 -5.34 -1.81
C ARG A 79 -8.04 -3.96 -2.36
N LEU A 80 -8.63 -2.88 -1.82
CA LEU A 80 -8.28 -1.52 -2.19
C LEU A 80 -6.82 -1.21 -1.85
N GLU A 81 -6.36 -1.55 -0.65
CA GLU A 81 -4.96 -1.34 -0.23
C GLU A 81 -3.95 -2.08 -1.13
N LEU A 82 -4.25 -3.34 -1.47
CA LEU A 82 -3.40 -4.12 -2.37
C LEU A 82 -3.37 -3.56 -3.80
N GLN A 83 -4.45 -2.91 -4.24
CA GLN A 83 -4.45 -2.23 -5.53
C GLN A 83 -3.61 -0.95 -5.48
N ALA A 84 -3.55 -0.25 -4.34
CA ALA A 84 -2.64 0.88 -4.17
C ALA A 84 -1.17 0.42 -4.23
N ASP A 85 -0.83 -0.75 -3.65
CA ASP A 85 0.49 -1.37 -3.84
C ASP A 85 0.79 -1.69 -5.32
N PHE A 86 -0.19 -2.20 -6.06
CA PHE A 86 -0.05 -2.43 -7.50
C PHE A 86 0.21 -1.13 -8.26
N PHE A 87 -0.58 -0.08 -7.98
CA PHE A 87 -0.40 1.24 -8.62
C PHE A 87 0.94 1.89 -8.26
N ALA A 88 1.43 1.71 -7.03
CA ALA A 88 2.77 2.13 -6.64
C ALA A 88 3.83 1.46 -7.52
N GLY A 89 3.71 0.15 -7.75
CA GLY A 89 4.58 -0.59 -8.66
C GLY A 89 4.52 -0.06 -10.09
N VAL A 90 3.31 0.17 -10.63
CA VAL A 90 3.14 0.73 -11.99
C VAL A 90 3.75 2.12 -12.11
N MET A 91 3.57 2.98 -11.10
CA MET A 91 4.19 4.31 -11.07
C MET A 91 5.71 4.21 -11.14
N LEU A 92 6.32 3.36 -10.30
CA LEU A 92 7.78 3.19 -10.27
C LEU A 92 8.31 2.55 -11.55
N HIS A 93 7.56 1.65 -12.20
CA HIS A 93 7.90 1.13 -13.52
C HIS A 93 8.08 2.26 -14.55
N HIS A 94 7.10 3.15 -14.63
CA HIS A 94 7.14 4.26 -15.59
C HIS A 94 8.15 5.34 -15.20
N ALA A 95 8.32 5.59 -13.90
CA ALA A 95 9.32 6.51 -13.39
C ALA A 95 10.74 6.03 -13.76
N GLU A 96 11.03 4.75 -13.58
CA GLU A 96 12.30 4.15 -13.99
C GLU A 96 12.54 4.27 -15.49
N LYS A 97 11.56 3.85 -16.29
CA LYS A 97 11.66 3.92 -17.75
C LYS A 97 11.92 5.33 -18.27
N LYS A 98 11.38 6.35 -17.60
CA LYS A 98 11.47 7.75 -18.01
C LYS A 98 12.70 8.47 -17.45
N TYR A 99 13.06 8.21 -16.20
CA TYR A 99 14.01 9.01 -15.44
C TYR A 99 15.25 8.22 -15.00
N ARG A 100 15.25 6.89 -15.07
CA ARG A 100 16.34 6.01 -14.61
C ARG A 100 16.73 6.30 -13.16
N ILE A 101 15.78 6.07 -12.26
CA ILE A 101 15.85 6.46 -10.84
C ILE A 101 16.10 5.27 -9.91
N ILE A 102 16.05 4.04 -10.41
CA ILE A 102 16.26 2.82 -9.63
C ILE A 102 17.74 2.46 -9.65
N GLU A 103 18.35 2.44 -8.48
CA GLU A 103 19.71 1.98 -8.23
C GLU A 103 19.74 0.49 -7.84
N ASP A 104 20.93 -0.11 -7.84
CA ASP A 104 21.11 -1.50 -7.41
C ASP A 104 20.75 -1.63 -5.92
N GLY A 105 19.70 -2.41 -5.63
CA GLY A 105 19.21 -2.67 -4.27
C GLY A 105 17.94 -1.90 -3.88
N ASP A 106 17.54 -0.89 -4.65
CA ASP A 106 16.34 -0.09 -4.40
C ASP A 106 15.06 -0.93 -4.40
N ILE A 107 14.94 -1.83 -5.37
CA ILE A 107 13.78 -2.73 -5.47
C ILE A 107 13.69 -3.59 -4.19
N GLU A 108 14.83 -4.08 -3.70
CA GLU A 108 14.96 -4.87 -2.50
C GLU A 108 14.60 -4.05 -1.25
N GLU A 109 14.93 -2.76 -1.21
CA GLU A 109 14.48 -1.84 -0.15
C GLU A 109 12.96 -1.70 -0.13
N ALA A 110 12.33 -1.43 -1.28
CA ALA A 110 10.87 -1.35 -1.37
C ALA A 110 10.19 -2.68 -1.03
N MET A 111 10.74 -3.81 -1.49
CA MET A 111 10.25 -5.14 -1.13
C MET A 111 10.38 -5.42 0.38
N THR A 112 11.45 -4.93 1.00
CA THR A 112 11.66 -5.03 2.46
C THR A 112 10.67 -4.17 3.20
N ALA A 113 10.42 -2.94 2.74
CA ALA A 113 9.39 -2.07 3.28
C ALA A 113 8.00 -2.70 3.18
N ALA A 114 7.55 -3.08 1.98
CA ALA A 114 6.25 -3.74 1.74
C ALA A 114 6.01 -4.94 2.67
N ARG A 115 7.05 -5.77 2.87
CA ARG A 115 6.99 -6.87 3.84
C ARG A 115 6.90 -6.37 5.28
N ALA A 116 7.72 -5.40 5.68
CA ALA A 116 7.81 -4.92 7.05
C ALA A 116 6.52 -4.23 7.56
N ILE A 117 5.76 -3.61 6.65
CA ILE A 117 4.48 -2.95 6.94
C ILE A 117 3.24 -3.79 6.56
N GLY A 118 3.40 -5.09 6.31
CA GLY A 118 2.28 -6.02 6.24
C GLY A 118 1.65 -6.26 7.62
N ASP A 119 0.33 -6.38 7.68
CA ASP A 119 -0.39 -6.44 8.95
C ASP A 119 -0.02 -7.68 9.78
N ASP A 120 0.20 -8.82 9.12
CA ASP A 120 0.67 -10.04 9.78
C ASP A 120 2.04 -9.84 10.45
N THR A 121 2.96 -9.12 9.79
CA THR A 121 4.26 -8.77 10.38
C THR A 121 4.10 -7.82 11.57
N LEU A 122 3.30 -6.75 11.42
CA LEU A 122 3.10 -5.76 12.48
C LEU A 122 2.36 -6.35 13.70
N GLN A 123 1.35 -7.18 13.46
CA GLN A 123 0.62 -7.87 14.53
C GLN A 123 1.51 -8.87 15.25
N LYS A 124 2.28 -9.69 14.52
CA LYS A 124 3.19 -10.66 15.14
C LYS A 124 4.27 -9.97 15.98
N ARG A 125 4.78 -8.81 15.55
CA ARG A 125 5.72 -8.00 16.35
C ARG A 125 5.11 -7.36 17.60
N SER A 126 3.87 -6.86 17.50
CA SER A 126 3.22 -6.13 18.60
C SER A 126 2.54 -7.03 19.63
N ARG A 127 1.92 -8.13 19.20
CA ARG A 127 1.07 -9.01 20.04
C ARG A 127 1.42 -10.49 19.99
N GLY A 128 2.33 -10.91 19.10
CA GLY A 128 2.84 -12.29 19.04
C GLY A 128 1.99 -13.28 18.22
N TYR A 129 0.79 -12.89 17.79
CA TYR A 129 -0.11 -13.68 16.95
C TYR A 129 -0.78 -12.81 15.88
N VAL A 130 -1.39 -13.45 14.89
CA VAL A 130 -2.02 -12.82 13.73
C VAL A 130 -3.53 -13.02 13.77
N GLN A 131 -4.30 -11.96 13.53
CA GLN A 131 -5.76 -11.96 13.45
C GLN A 131 -6.20 -11.34 12.11
N PRO A 132 -6.44 -12.16 11.07
CA PRO A 132 -6.74 -11.68 9.72
C PRO A 132 -7.97 -10.77 9.62
N GLU A 133 -8.98 -11.01 10.47
CA GLU A 133 -10.22 -10.21 10.54
C GLU A 133 -9.98 -8.72 10.89
N THR A 134 -8.76 -8.36 11.31
CA THR A 134 -8.39 -7.00 11.74
C THR A 134 -7.31 -6.35 10.86
N PHE A 135 -7.09 -6.92 9.67
CA PHE A 135 -6.14 -6.36 8.71
C PHE A 135 -6.69 -5.07 8.10
N ASN A 136 -5.83 -4.08 7.95
CA ASN A 136 -6.12 -2.86 7.23
C ASN A 136 -5.49 -2.91 5.83
N HIS A 137 -4.21 -3.28 5.71
CA HIS A 137 -3.39 -3.20 4.49
C HIS A 137 -3.13 -4.56 3.82
N GLY A 138 -3.46 -5.67 4.49
CA GLY A 138 -3.21 -7.03 4.00
C GLY A 138 -1.87 -7.60 4.47
N THR A 139 -1.57 -8.84 4.04
CA THR A 139 -0.36 -9.53 4.48
C THR A 139 0.88 -9.04 3.75
N SER A 140 2.05 -9.18 4.37
CA SER A 140 3.35 -8.94 3.77
C SER A 140 3.52 -9.65 2.43
N GLU A 141 2.97 -10.86 2.27
CA GLU A 141 3.02 -11.61 1.00
C GLU A 141 2.14 -10.98 -0.08
N GLN A 142 0.89 -10.64 0.26
CA GLN A 142 -0.05 -10.02 -0.67
C GLN A 142 0.47 -8.68 -1.18
N ARG A 143 0.93 -7.83 -0.26
CA ARG A 143 1.48 -6.51 -0.57
C ARG A 143 2.65 -6.61 -1.53
N LEU A 144 3.60 -7.50 -1.22
CA LEU A 144 4.74 -7.77 -2.09
C LEU A 144 4.32 -8.27 -3.47
N ARG A 145 3.33 -9.18 -3.53
CA ARG A 145 2.84 -9.76 -4.79
C ARG A 145 2.33 -8.66 -5.71
N TRP A 146 1.42 -7.82 -5.22
CA TRP A 146 0.78 -6.77 -6.03
C TRP A 146 1.75 -5.67 -6.41
N PHE A 147 2.60 -5.21 -5.49
CA PHE A 147 3.67 -4.27 -5.79
C PHE A 147 4.59 -4.79 -6.90
N THR A 148 5.09 -6.03 -6.75
CA THR A 148 5.98 -6.66 -7.73
C THR A 148 5.29 -6.83 -9.09
N LYS A 149 3.99 -7.17 -9.11
CA LYS A 149 3.21 -7.29 -10.34
C LYS A 149 3.12 -5.94 -11.06
N GLY A 150 2.81 -4.86 -10.34
CA GLY A 150 2.76 -3.51 -10.89
C GLY A 150 4.10 -3.08 -11.46
N LEU A 151 5.18 -3.27 -10.69
CA LEU A 151 6.54 -2.90 -11.07
C LEU A 151 7.01 -3.64 -12.33
N LYS A 152 6.70 -4.93 -12.45
CA LYS A 152 7.09 -5.74 -13.62
C LYS A 152 6.28 -5.41 -14.87
N THR A 153 4.98 -5.21 -14.72
CA THR A 153 4.07 -5.08 -15.87
C THR A 153 3.95 -3.66 -16.39
N GLY A 154 3.90 -2.66 -15.50
CA GLY A 154 3.62 -1.27 -15.85
C GLY A 154 2.23 -1.04 -16.47
N ASP A 155 1.34 -2.03 -16.44
CA ASP A 155 0.04 -2.03 -17.13
C ASP A 155 -1.09 -1.93 -16.12
N LEU A 156 -1.77 -0.78 -16.07
CA LEU A 156 -2.85 -0.52 -15.12
C LEU A 156 -3.99 -1.53 -15.20
N ASN A 157 -4.22 -2.16 -16.36
CA ASN A 157 -5.33 -3.11 -16.55
C ASN A 157 -5.11 -4.45 -15.84
N GLN A 158 -3.91 -4.70 -15.31
CA GLN A 158 -3.58 -5.94 -14.60
C GLN A 158 -3.75 -5.81 -13.07
N GLY A 159 -4.27 -4.67 -12.60
CA GLY A 159 -4.41 -4.31 -11.18
C GLY A 159 -5.78 -4.57 -10.56
N ASP A 160 -6.62 -5.43 -11.17
CA ASP A 160 -7.94 -5.74 -10.61
C ASP A 160 -7.82 -6.70 -9.42
N THR A 161 -7.64 -6.13 -8.23
CA THR A 161 -7.65 -6.87 -6.97
C THR A 161 -9.06 -7.23 -6.52
N PHE A 162 -10.12 -6.64 -7.08
CA PHE A 162 -11.50 -6.91 -6.69
C PHE A 162 -12.00 -8.24 -7.27
N GLN A 163 -11.54 -8.60 -8.47
CA GLN A 163 -11.85 -9.86 -9.15
C GLN A 163 -10.80 -10.97 -8.93
N ALA A 164 -9.77 -10.73 -8.14
CA ALA A 164 -8.72 -11.71 -7.89
C ALA A 164 -9.20 -12.85 -6.96
N ASP A 165 -9.08 -14.10 -7.44
CA ASP A 165 -9.31 -15.32 -6.64
C ASP A 165 -8.26 -15.48 -5.54
N GLN A 166 -7.01 -15.13 -5.86
CA GLN A 166 -5.88 -15.14 -4.93
C GLN A 166 -5.24 -13.76 -4.87
N LEU A 167 -5.14 -13.24 -3.64
CA LEU A 167 -4.49 -11.97 -3.33
C LEU A 167 -2.97 -12.11 -3.18
#